data_AF-A0A9P9FTB2-F1
#
_entry.id   AF-A0A9P9FTB2-F1
#
_cell.length_a   1.000
_cell.length_b   1.000
_cell.length_c   1.000
_cell.angle_alpha   90.00
_cell.angle_beta   90.00
_cell.angle_gamma   90.00
#
_symmetry.space_group_name_H-M   'P 1'
#
loop_
_entity.id
_entity.type
_entity.pdbx_description
1 polymer ?
#
loop_
_entity_poly.entity_id
_entity_poly.type
_entity_poly.pdbx_seq_one_letter_code
_entity_poly.pdbx_strand_id
1 'polypeptide(L)'
;MRIQIVFHADLLCPWSFVGKRSLETAMYRYKMQHPNIEFEVIWKPFLLYPGLQYMIESFSVDKRELYIQIMGTEKLRTFIDGVQAAGVRHGVDFSVHGATGPSQRGHRLVALALQTLGPMAQGAVVESIFRGHFEHGMDIADAKWLMSVGSGVGLEPQAVLNALDCQAMGQMLNDELTAAATTGVIAVPSVLIGARFRVAGYQAPELFEGAFDRLRKEREQGLAAMNQAMRCDRLGRGGLGMSMEDVGPNGGWTGPAQGNQAPDIQGTVPDEGDLDRHQCLPDKYQHQHQLLSGKDQHQYRLVKDLLHMEYTRSRSDKAEN
;
A
#
# COMPACT_ATOMS: atom_id res chain seq x y z
N MET A 1 -2.19 -8.40 17.49
CA MET A 1 -2.42 -9.01 16.15
C MET A 1 -2.10 -7.96 15.10
N ARG A 2 -1.37 -8.30 14.04
CA ARG A 2 -1.11 -7.39 12.92
C ARG A 2 -2.10 -7.63 11.79
N ILE A 3 -2.73 -6.58 11.27
CA ILE A 3 -3.57 -6.59 10.07
C ILE A 3 -2.79 -5.95 8.94
N GLN A 4 -2.53 -6.74 7.91
CA GLN A 4 -1.86 -6.30 6.69
C GLN A 4 -2.88 -5.66 5.74
N ILE A 5 -2.55 -4.49 5.19
CA ILE A 5 -3.40 -3.76 4.25
C ILE A 5 -2.56 -3.39 3.04
N VAL A 6 -3.03 -3.74 1.85
CA VAL A 6 -2.46 -3.26 0.59
C VAL A 6 -3.43 -2.28 -0.03
N PHE A 7 -3.00 -1.02 -0.20
CA PHE A 7 -3.79 0.05 -0.77
C PHE A 7 -3.27 0.41 -2.16
N HIS A 8 -4.02 0.07 -3.20
CA HIS A 8 -3.75 0.54 -4.56
C HIS A 8 -4.37 1.92 -4.75
N ALA A 9 -3.54 2.88 -5.13
CA ALA A 9 -3.91 4.26 -5.37
C ALA A 9 -3.16 4.81 -6.58
N ASP A 10 -3.82 5.71 -7.32
CA ASP A 10 -3.12 6.70 -8.13
C ASP A 10 -3.05 8.00 -7.31
N LEU A 11 -1.90 8.65 -7.37
CA LEU A 11 -1.67 9.95 -6.74
C LEU A 11 -2.45 11.09 -7.42
N LEU A 12 -2.95 10.88 -8.64
CA LEU A 12 -3.90 11.77 -9.35
C LEU A 12 -5.37 11.53 -9.02
N CYS A 13 -5.69 10.50 -8.23
CA CYS A 13 -7.07 10.13 -7.93
C CYS A 13 -7.56 10.80 -6.63
N PRO A 14 -8.51 11.75 -6.69
CA PRO A 14 -9.01 12.40 -5.47
C PRO A 14 -9.81 11.44 -4.58
N TRP A 15 -10.50 10.46 -5.15
CA TRP A 15 -11.15 9.40 -4.39
C TRP A 15 -10.15 8.50 -3.66
N SER A 16 -8.91 8.36 -4.16
CA SER A 16 -7.85 7.65 -3.42
C SER A 16 -7.41 8.43 -2.18
N PHE A 17 -7.34 9.77 -2.27
CA PHE A 17 -7.03 10.61 -1.11
C PHE A 17 -8.14 10.54 -0.05
N VAL A 18 -9.41 10.70 -0.44
CA VAL A 18 -10.54 10.58 0.48
C VAL A 18 -10.63 9.15 1.04
N GLY A 19 -10.38 8.13 0.22
CA GLY A 19 -10.32 6.72 0.63
C GLY A 19 -9.21 6.44 1.66
N LYS A 20 -8.03 7.03 1.48
CA LYS A 20 -6.93 6.99 2.46
C LYS A 20 -7.40 7.50 3.82
N ARG A 21 -8.01 8.70 3.86
CA ARG A 21 -8.47 9.29 5.12
C ARG A 21 -9.59 8.48 5.79
N SER A 22 -10.48 7.91 4.99
CA SER A 22 -11.52 7.01 5.48
C SER A 22 -10.93 5.77 6.15
N LEU A 23 -9.93 5.14 5.51
CA LEU A 23 -9.21 4.00 6.09
C LEU A 23 -8.47 4.39 7.38
N GLU A 24 -7.78 5.54 7.40
CA GLU A 24 -7.07 6.03 8.59
C GLU A 24 -8.03 6.28 9.76
N THR A 25 -9.21 6.83 9.48
CA THR A 25 -10.27 7.02 10.47
C THR A 25 -10.73 5.68 11.05
N ALA A 26 -10.98 4.68 10.20
CA ALA A 26 -11.35 3.33 10.64
C ALA A 26 -10.25 2.69 11.49
N MET A 27 -9.00 2.77 11.05
CA MET A 27 -7.84 2.23 11.78
C MET A 27 -7.70 2.88 13.16
N TYR A 28 -7.85 4.21 13.23
CA TYR A 28 -7.78 4.95 14.48
C TYR A 28 -8.89 4.53 15.45
N ARG A 29 -10.16 4.58 15.01
CA ARG A 29 -11.32 4.18 15.82
C ARG A 29 -11.21 2.73 16.31
N TYR A 30 -10.81 1.83 15.42
CA TYR A 30 -10.67 0.42 15.74
C TYR A 30 -9.52 0.17 16.74
N LYS A 31 -8.38 0.87 16.60
CA LYS A 31 -7.26 0.76 17.54
C LYS A 31 -7.60 1.29 18.94
N MET A 32 -8.46 2.31 19.05
CA MET A 32 -8.97 2.77 20.35
C MET A 32 -9.78 1.69 21.09
N GLN A 33 -10.55 0.90 20.35
CA GLN A 33 -11.35 -0.20 20.91
C GLN A 33 -10.53 -1.48 21.11
N HIS A 34 -9.48 -1.66 20.31
CA HIS A 34 -8.61 -2.84 20.31
C HIS A 34 -7.13 -2.45 20.32
N PRO A 35 -6.58 -2.02 21.48
CA PRO A 35 -5.19 -1.51 21.56
C PRO A 35 -4.12 -2.51 21.12
N ASN A 36 -4.43 -3.81 21.14
CA ASN A 36 -3.52 -4.89 20.77
C ASN A 36 -3.44 -5.12 19.24
N ILE A 37 -4.20 -4.35 18.46
CA ILE A 37 -4.21 -4.42 17.00
C ILE A 37 -3.19 -3.43 16.44
N GLU A 38 -2.33 -3.95 15.58
CA GLU A 38 -1.41 -3.16 14.78
C GLU A 38 -1.80 -3.25 13.31
N PHE A 39 -1.67 -2.14 12.61
CA PHE A 39 -1.93 -2.06 11.18
C PHE A 39 -0.63 -1.78 10.44
N GLU A 40 -0.43 -2.46 9.33
CA GLU A 40 0.68 -2.21 8.42
C GLU A 40 0.06 -1.99 7.04
N VAL A 41 0.27 -0.79 6.50
CA VAL A 41 -0.30 -0.37 5.22
C VAL A 41 0.84 -0.28 4.21
N ILE A 42 0.71 -1.01 3.10
CA ILE A 42 1.59 -0.93 1.95
C ILE A 42 0.85 -0.24 0.82
N TRP A 43 1.45 0.83 0.30
CA TRP A 43 0.93 1.57 -0.84
C TRP A 43 1.44 0.96 -2.14
N LYS A 44 0.52 0.70 -3.07
CA LYS A 44 0.81 0.12 -4.39
C LYS A 44 0.34 1.07 -5.49
N PRO A 45 1.10 1.18 -6.58
CA PRO A 45 0.81 2.13 -7.63
C PRO A 45 -0.41 1.71 -8.46
N PHE A 46 -1.06 2.71 -9.04
CA PHE A 46 -2.00 2.58 -10.14
C PHE A 46 -1.87 3.84 -11.00
N LEU A 47 -2.07 3.73 -12.30
CA LEU A 47 -2.10 4.89 -13.19
C LEU A 47 -3.48 4.96 -13.85
N LEU A 48 -4.26 5.99 -13.51
CA LEU A 48 -5.53 6.33 -14.18
C LEU A 48 -5.28 6.72 -15.64
N TYR A 49 -4.19 7.44 -15.88
CA TYR A 49 -3.82 7.97 -17.19
C TYR A 49 -2.36 7.60 -17.51
N PRO A 50 -2.05 6.32 -17.80
CA PRO A 50 -0.68 5.88 -18.05
C PRO A 50 -0.05 6.56 -19.28
N GLY A 51 -0.88 7.02 -20.22
CA GLY A 51 -0.45 7.78 -21.40
C GLY A 51 -0.46 9.29 -21.23
N LEU A 52 -0.67 9.85 -20.02
CA LEU A 52 -0.85 11.29 -19.81
C LEU A 52 0.29 12.12 -20.40
N GLN A 53 1.53 11.65 -20.29
CA GLN A 53 2.72 12.29 -20.85
C GLN A 53 2.68 12.50 -22.38
N TYR A 54 1.85 11.74 -23.10
CA TYR A 54 1.66 11.87 -24.55
C TYR A 54 0.39 12.64 -24.92
N MET A 55 -0.45 12.97 -23.93
CA MET A 55 -1.72 13.69 -24.11
C MET A 55 -1.62 15.19 -23.81
N ILE A 56 -0.55 15.63 -23.14
CA ILE A 56 -0.34 17.02 -22.73
C ILE A 56 0.80 17.65 -23.53
N GLU A 57 0.68 18.95 -23.84
CA GLU A 57 1.64 19.69 -24.66
C GLU A 57 2.97 19.98 -23.94
N SER A 58 2.95 19.97 -22.61
CA SER A 58 4.12 20.14 -21.76
C SER A 58 4.03 19.20 -20.56
N PHE A 59 5.13 18.93 -19.86
CA PHE A 59 5.15 17.97 -18.74
C PHE A 59 4.18 18.34 -17.60
N SER A 60 3.71 19.59 -17.58
CA SER A 60 2.74 20.12 -16.61
C SER A 60 1.65 20.95 -17.31
N VAL A 61 0.41 20.86 -16.85
CA VAL A 61 -0.74 21.62 -17.36
C VAL A 61 -1.59 22.15 -16.21
N ASP A 62 -2.47 23.10 -16.48
CA ASP A 62 -3.48 23.51 -15.49
C ASP A 62 -4.38 22.30 -15.15
N LYS A 63 -4.53 22.05 -13.86
CA LYS A 63 -5.25 20.89 -13.35
C LYS A 63 -6.73 20.95 -13.65
N ARG A 64 -7.35 22.12 -13.49
CA ARG A 64 -8.77 22.30 -13.79
C ARG A 64 -9.02 22.08 -15.28
N GLU A 65 -8.17 22.60 -16.14
CA GLU A 65 -8.26 22.38 -17.59
C GLU A 65 -8.09 20.90 -17.96
N LEU A 66 -7.14 20.17 -17.35
CA LEU A 66 -7.01 18.73 -17.56
C LEU A 66 -8.29 17.98 -17.14
N TYR A 67 -8.87 18.33 -15.99
CA TYR A 67 -10.15 17.76 -15.57
C TYR A 67 -11.27 18.06 -16.59
N ILE A 68 -11.37 19.29 -17.11
CA ILE A 68 -12.34 19.65 -18.15
C ILE A 68 -12.13 18.82 -19.41
N GLN A 69 -10.88 18.62 -19.87
CA GLN A 69 -10.56 17.79 -21.03
C GLN A 69 -10.99 16.33 -20.84
N ILE A 70 -10.80 15.77 -19.65
CA ILE A 70 -11.10 14.36 -19.35
C ILE A 70 -12.61 14.09 -19.27
N MET A 71 -13.38 14.94 -18.59
CA MET A 71 -14.79 14.64 -18.27
C MET A 71 -15.81 15.65 -18.80
N GLY A 72 -15.36 16.80 -19.28
CA GLY A 72 -16.20 17.92 -19.69
C GLY A 72 -16.66 18.79 -18.51
N THR A 73 -16.91 20.07 -18.79
CA THR A 73 -17.29 21.09 -17.79
C THR A 73 -18.55 20.73 -17.01
N GLU A 74 -19.53 20.12 -17.66
CA GLU A 74 -20.81 19.76 -17.03
C GLU A 74 -20.63 18.72 -15.92
N LYS A 75 -19.87 17.65 -16.19
CA LYS A 75 -19.62 16.58 -15.22
C LYS A 75 -18.64 17.00 -14.12
N LEU A 76 -17.73 17.93 -14.43
CA LEU A 76 -16.71 18.38 -13.49
C LEU A 76 -17.31 18.97 -12.20
N ARG A 77 -18.37 19.76 -12.31
CA ARG A 77 -19.01 20.36 -11.13
C ARG A 77 -19.51 19.27 -10.16
N THR A 78 -20.32 18.35 -10.65
CA THR A 78 -20.88 17.25 -9.83
C THR A 78 -19.77 16.36 -9.26
N PHE A 79 -18.70 16.13 -10.03
CA PHE A 79 -17.54 15.39 -9.55
C PHE A 79 -16.83 16.09 -8.37
N ILE A 80 -16.52 17.38 -8.51
CA ILE A 80 -15.89 18.18 -7.45
C ILE A 80 -16.80 18.22 -6.21
N ASP A 81 -18.08 18.53 -6.38
CA ASP A 81 -19.05 18.63 -5.28
C ASP A 81 -19.12 17.30 -4.50
N GLY A 82 -19.13 16.16 -5.22
CA GLY A 82 -19.09 14.83 -4.62
C GLY A 82 -17.83 14.55 -3.81
N VAL A 83 -16.66 14.88 -4.37
CA VAL A 83 -15.37 14.70 -3.68
C VAL A 83 -15.29 15.61 -2.45
N GLN A 84 -15.67 16.89 -2.55
CA GLN A 84 -15.64 17.83 -1.42
C GLN A 84 -16.60 17.41 -0.30
N ALA A 85 -17.84 17.04 -0.64
CA ALA A 85 -18.81 16.56 0.34
C ALA A 85 -18.32 15.31 1.08
N ALA A 86 -17.59 14.43 0.39
CA ALA A 86 -16.96 13.28 1.02
C ALA A 86 -15.72 13.64 1.85
N GLY A 87 -14.86 14.51 1.30
CA GLY A 87 -13.59 14.93 1.88
C GLY A 87 -13.73 15.73 3.18
N VAL A 88 -14.71 16.63 3.27
CA VAL A 88 -14.95 17.45 4.47
C VAL A 88 -15.17 16.60 5.73
N ARG A 89 -15.86 15.45 5.60
CA ARG A 89 -16.08 14.52 6.72
C ARG A 89 -14.78 13.92 7.27
N HIS A 90 -13.72 13.99 6.48
CA HIS A 90 -12.40 13.41 6.72
C HIS A 90 -11.30 14.48 6.80
N GLY A 91 -11.67 15.77 6.89
CA GLY A 91 -10.72 16.88 6.98
C GLY A 91 -9.89 17.12 5.72
N VAL A 92 -10.42 16.77 4.55
CA VAL A 92 -9.79 17.03 3.25
C VAL A 92 -10.35 18.32 2.65
N ASP A 93 -9.46 19.28 2.37
CA ASP A 93 -9.80 20.53 1.67
C ASP A 93 -9.51 20.40 0.17
N PHE A 94 -10.39 19.68 -0.53
CA PHE A 94 -10.15 19.32 -1.94
C PHE A 94 -10.32 20.52 -2.89
N SER A 95 -9.30 20.73 -3.73
CA SER A 95 -9.28 21.69 -4.81
C SER A 95 -8.70 21.10 -6.11
N VAL A 96 -9.07 21.71 -7.23
CA VAL A 96 -8.47 21.44 -8.55
C VAL A 96 -7.60 22.61 -9.03
N HIS A 97 -7.13 23.45 -8.10
CA HIS A 97 -6.23 24.56 -8.41
C HIS A 97 -4.79 24.06 -8.65
N GLY A 98 -4.04 24.83 -9.43
CA GLY A 98 -2.60 24.65 -9.64
C GLY A 98 -2.30 23.76 -10.84
N ALA A 99 -1.02 23.39 -10.98
CA ALA A 99 -0.57 22.56 -12.08
C ALA A 99 -0.63 21.06 -11.75
N THR A 100 -0.57 20.23 -12.79
CA THR A 100 -0.53 18.77 -12.69
C THR A 100 0.18 18.17 -13.89
N GLY A 101 0.60 16.92 -13.77
CA GLY A 101 1.13 16.13 -14.87
C GLY A 101 1.15 14.63 -14.54
N PRO A 102 2.02 13.84 -15.19
CA PRO A 102 2.09 12.39 -15.00
C PRO A 102 2.52 12.00 -13.57
N SER A 103 1.84 11.03 -12.94
CA SER A 103 2.11 10.62 -11.54
C SER A 103 3.23 9.59 -11.38
N GLN A 104 3.87 9.13 -12.45
CA GLN A 104 4.90 8.09 -12.40
C GLN A 104 6.07 8.47 -11.48
N ARG A 105 6.54 9.73 -11.54
CA ARG A 105 7.61 10.23 -10.66
C ARG A 105 7.22 10.15 -9.18
N GLY A 106 5.98 10.53 -8.86
CA GLY A 106 5.43 10.38 -7.51
C GLY A 106 5.40 8.92 -7.06
N HIS A 107 4.98 7.99 -7.92
CA HIS A 107 4.99 6.57 -7.61
C HIS A 107 6.40 6.00 -7.40
N ARG A 108 7.39 6.44 -8.18
CA ARG A 108 8.80 6.08 -7.98
C ARG A 108 9.32 6.57 -6.63
N LEU A 109 8.98 7.80 -6.24
CA LEU A 109 9.32 8.33 -4.91
C LEU A 109 8.68 7.52 -3.78
N VAL A 110 7.40 7.14 -3.93
CA VAL A 110 6.69 6.27 -2.96
C VAL A 110 7.39 4.91 -2.84
N ALA A 111 7.84 4.32 -3.94
CA ALA A 111 8.61 3.07 -3.92
C ALA A 111 9.98 3.24 -3.23
N LEU A 112 10.71 4.32 -3.53
CA LEU A 112 12.00 4.63 -2.90
C LEU A 112 11.86 4.77 -1.37
N ALA A 113 10.81 5.45 -0.91
CA ALA A 113 10.53 5.63 0.52
C ALA A 113 10.30 4.28 1.22
N LEU A 114 9.52 3.39 0.61
CA LEU A 114 9.30 2.04 1.14
C LEU A 114 10.62 1.25 1.23
N GLN A 115 11.42 1.25 0.16
CA GLN A 115 12.67 0.50 0.09
C GLN A 115 13.72 1.02 1.08
N THR A 116 13.79 2.33 1.28
CA THR A 116 14.88 2.94 2.06
C THR A 116 14.56 3.06 3.54
N LEU A 117 13.29 3.38 3.86
CA LEU A 117 12.84 3.82 5.18
C LEU A 117 11.62 3.05 5.71
N GLY A 118 10.97 2.24 4.88
CA GLY A 118 9.87 1.35 5.29
C GLY A 118 8.46 1.94 5.16
N PRO A 119 7.42 1.17 5.58
CA PRO A 119 6.01 1.49 5.30
C PRO A 119 5.51 2.82 5.87
N MET A 120 6.04 3.24 7.02
CA MET A 120 5.63 4.51 7.63
C MET A 120 6.08 5.71 6.79
N ALA A 121 7.35 5.71 6.36
CA ALA A 121 7.88 6.76 5.47
C ALA A 121 7.16 6.74 4.11
N GLN A 122 6.85 5.55 3.59
CA GLN A 122 6.03 5.40 2.39
C GLN A 122 4.67 6.11 2.54
N GLY A 123 3.96 5.86 3.65
CA GLY A 123 2.68 6.52 3.92
C GLY A 123 2.80 8.04 4.08
N ALA A 124 3.88 8.53 4.69
CA ALA A 124 4.13 9.96 4.85
C ALA A 124 4.40 10.67 3.51
N VAL A 125 5.09 10.03 2.57
CA VAL A 125 5.24 10.53 1.19
C VAL A 125 3.89 10.60 0.49
N VAL A 126 3.08 9.53 0.55
CA VAL A 126 1.75 9.50 -0.06
C VAL A 126 0.87 10.62 0.49
N GLU A 127 0.86 10.82 1.80
CA GLU A 127 0.15 11.93 2.46
C GLU A 127 0.63 13.30 1.96
N SER A 128 1.94 13.51 1.92
CA SER A 128 2.53 14.79 1.49
C SER A 128 2.19 15.11 0.03
N ILE A 129 2.22 14.08 -0.84
CA ILE A 129 1.84 14.24 -2.23
C ILE A 129 0.36 14.57 -2.36
N PHE A 130 -0.53 13.82 -1.69
CA PHE A 130 -1.97 14.07 -1.77
C PHE A 130 -2.34 15.46 -1.26
N ARG A 131 -1.83 15.87 -0.09
CA ARG A 131 -2.11 17.20 0.45
C ARG A 131 -1.54 18.29 -0.44
N GLY A 132 -0.28 18.18 -0.83
CA GLY A 132 0.35 19.16 -1.72
C GLY A 132 -0.42 19.31 -3.02
N HIS A 133 -0.80 18.19 -3.64
CA HIS A 133 -1.51 18.20 -4.90
C HIS A 133 -2.94 18.71 -4.78
N PHE A 134 -3.75 18.20 -3.85
CA PHE A 134 -5.18 18.50 -3.80
C PHE A 134 -5.55 19.67 -2.90
N GLU A 135 -4.75 20.01 -1.90
CA GLU A 135 -5.03 21.11 -0.95
C GLU A 135 -4.17 22.34 -1.21
N HIS A 136 -2.96 22.17 -1.76
CA HIS A 136 -1.99 23.25 -1.91
C HIS A 136 -1.62 23.59 -3.36
N GLY A 137 -2.25 22.93 -4.34
CA GLY A 137 -2.04 23.23 -5.76
C GLY A 137 -0.66 22.87 -6.30
N MET A 138 0.12 22.04 -5.59
CA MET A 138 1.45 21.63 -6.00
C MET A 138 1.38 20.70 -7.22
N ASP A 139 2.35 20.88 -8.11
CA ASP A 139 2.48 20.09 -9.32
C ASP A 139 3.13 18.74 -9.02
N ILE A 140 2.39 17.65 -9.25
CA ILE A 140 2.86 16.29 -9.04
C ILE A 140 3.97 15.85 -10.00
N ALA A 141 4.14 16.58 -11.11
CA ALA A 141 5.17 16.32 -12.10
C ALA A 141 6.49 17.09 -11.83
N ASP A 142 6.46 18.08 -10.93
CA ASP A 142 7.63 18.90 -10.59
C ASP A 142 8.65 18.12 -9.76
N ALA A 143 9.80 17.85 -10.36
CA ALA A 143 10.91 17.14 -9.73
C ALA A 143 11.44 17.88 -8.49
N LYS A 144 11.49 19.21 -8.49
CA LYS A 144 12.00 19.99 -7.35
C LYS A 144 11.08 19.88 -6.14
N TRP A 145 9.78 19.93 -6.38
CA TRP A 145 8.79 19.71 -5.34
C TRP A 145 8.86 18.27 -4.80
N LEU A 146 8.92 17.27 -5.67
CA LEU A 146 9.05 15.87 -5.26
C LEU A 146 10.35 15.59 -4.47
N MET A 147 11.46 16.24 -4.83
CA MET A 147 12.69 16.21 -4.03
C MET A 147 12.46 16.74 -2.62
N SER A 148 11.74 17.86 -2.49
CA SER A 148 11.41 18.45 -1.19
C SER A 148 10.52 17.51 -0.35
N VAL A 149 9.57 16.82 -0.98
CA VAL A 149 8.74 15.79 -0.33
C VAL A 149 9.60 14.63 0.18
N GLY A 150 10.50 14.12 -0.66
CA GLY A 150 11.39 13.02 -0.29
C GLY A 150 12.34 13.39 0.86
N SER A 151 12.96 14.56 0.80
CA SER A 151 13.82 15.07 1.88
C SER A 151 13.04 15.29 3.19
N GLY A 152 11.77 15.70 3.11
CA GLY A 152 10.91 15.88 4.28
C GLY A 152 10.69 14.60 5.10
N VAL A 153 10.78 13.42 4.48
CA VAL A 153 10.71 12.13 5.19
C VAL A 153 12.10 11.53 5.51
N GLY A 154 13.18 12.26 5.22
CA GLY A 154 14.55 11.84 5.49
C GLY A 154 15.23 11.04 4.38
N LEU A 155 14.72 11.07 3.15
CA LEU A 155 15.46 10.53 2.00
C LEU A 155 16.59 11.49 1.59
N GLU A 156 17.70 10.91 1.17
CA GLU A 156 18.84 11.66 0.68
C GLU A 156 18.48 12.33 -0.67
N PRO A 157 18.72 13.65 -0.86
CA PRO A 157 18.28 14.39 -2.04
C PRO A 157 18.77 13.80 -3.38
N GLN A 158 20.01 13.33 -3.47
CA GLN A 158 20.56 12.74 -4.68
C GLN A 158 19.87 11.40 -5.01
N ALA A 159 19.60 10.57 -4.00
CA ALA A 159 18.85 9.33 -4.16
C ALA A 159 17.42 9.59 -4.68
N VAL A 160 16.76 10.65 -4.19
CA VAL A 160 15.45 11.06 -4.72
C VAL A 160 15.57 11.47 -6.18
N LEU A 161 16.48 12.40 -6.50
CA LEU A 161 16.69 12.89 -7.86
C LEU A 161 16.94 11.75 -8.85
N ASN A 162 17.81 10.80 -8.49
CA ASN A 162 18.10 9.63 -9.32
C ASN A 162 16.85 8.75 -9.51
N ALA A 163 16.10 8.49 -8.43
CA ALA A 163 14.94 7.62 -8.49
C ALA A 163 13.77 8.16 -9.33
N LEU A 164 13.63 9.49 -9.44
CA LEU A 164 12.52 10.09 -10.19
C LEU A 164 12.53 9.67 -11.66
N ASP A 165 13.70 9.58 -12.30
CA ASP A 165 13.83 9.30 -13.74
C ASP A 165 14.64 8.03 -14.08
N CYS A 166 15.11 7.28 -13.08
CA CYS A 166 15.85 6.03 -13.27
C CYS A 166 15.02 4.95 -14.01
N GLN A 167 15.66 4.28 -14.98
CA GLN A 167 15.06 3.18 -15.73
C GLN A 167 14.66 1.99 -14.84
N ALA A 168 15.49 1.63 -13.85
CA ALA A 168 15.19 0.53 -12.93
C ALA A 168 13.93 0.82 -12.09
N MET A 169 13.78 2.06 -11.61
CA MET A 169 12.55 2.50 -10.91
C MET A 169 11.34 2.51 -11.84
N GLY A 170 11.55 2.86 -13.12
CA GLY A 170 10.52 2.73 -14.16
C GLY A 170 10.08 1.29 -14.40
N GLN A 171 11.00 0.33 -14.47
CA GLN A 171 10.67 -1.08 -14.65
C GLN A 171 9.93 -1.63 -13.42
N MET A 172 10.42 -1.34 -12.21
CA MET A 172 9.73 -1.75 -10.98
C MET A 172 8.29 -1.23 -10.91
N LEU A 173 8.05 0.02 -11.34
CA LEU A 173 6.70 0.56 -11.44
C LEU A 173 5.83 -0.24 -12.42
N ASN A 174 6.36 -0.58 -13.60
CA ASN A 174 5.62 -1.37 -14.60
C ASN A 174 5.30 -2.79 -14.10
N ASP A 175 6.22 -3.41 -13.37
CA ASP A 175 6.02 -4.75 -12.80
C ASP A 175 4.90 -4.72 -11.73
N GLU A 176 4.88 -3.71 -10.87
CA GLU A 176 3.82 -3.51 -9.88
C GLU A 176 2.46 -3.24 -10.52
N LEU A 177 2.40 -2.43 -11.58
CA LEU A 177 1.18 -2.18 -12.35
C LEU A 177 0.65 -3.47 -13.00
N THR A 178 1.55 -4.30 -13.54
CA THR A 178 1.21 -5.61 -14.12
C THR A 178 0.69 -6.57 -13.06
N ALA A 179 1.31 -6.60 -11.88
CA ALA A 179 0.86 -7.40 -10.75
C ALA A 179 -0.53 -6.96 -10.24
N ALA A 180 -0.78 -5.65 -10.18
CA ALA A 180 -2.09 -5.12 -9.81
C ALA A 180 -3.17 -5.56 -10.80
N ALA A 181 -2.91 -5.44 -12.11
CA ALA A 181 -3.84 -5.84 -13.15
C ALA A 181 -4.15 -7.35 -13.11
N THR A 182 -3.13 -8.20 -12.96
CA THR A 182 -3.30 -9.67 -12.91
C THR A 182 -4.04 -10.14 -11.66
N THR A 183 -4.03 -9.36 -10.58
CA THR A 183 -4.80 -9.63 -9.35
C THR A 183 -6.19 -8.98 -9.32
N GLY A 184 -6.65 -8.44 -10.46
CA GLY A 184 -7.99 -7.91 -10.64
C GLY A 184 -8.19 -6.47 -10.16
N VAL A 185 -7.12 -5.70 -9.96
CA VAL A 185 -7.23 -4.26 -9.65
C VAL A 185 -7.45 -3.50 -10.96
N ILE A 186 -8.69 -3.11 -11.21
CA ILE A 186 -9.10 -2.37 -12.43
C ILE A 186 -9.50 -0.92 -12.16
N ALA A 187 -9.61 -0.52 -10.88
CA ALA A 187 -9.97 0.81 -10.46
C ALA A 187 -9.39 1.12 -9.08
N VAL A 188 -9.25 2.40 -8.77
CA VAL A 188 -8.74 2.89 -7.48
C VAL A 188 -9.73 3.87 -6.80
N PRO A 189 -9.72 3.96 -5.46
CA PRO A 189 -8.90 3.16 -4.54
C PRO A 189 -9.32 1.68 -4.51
N SER A 190 -8.36 0.78 -4.35
CA SER A 190 -8.62 -0.65 -4.09
C SER A 190 -7.80 -1.11 -2.89
N VAL A 191 -8.50 -1.56 -1.85
CA VAL A 191 -7.89 -1.92 -0.56
C VAL A 191 -8.04 -3.42 -0.33
N LEU A 192 -6.93 -4.13 -0.17
CA LEU A 192 -6.92 -5.54 0.20
C LEU A 192 -6.53 -5.67 1.67
N ILE A 193 -7.42 -6.24 2.48
CA ILE A 193 -7.27 -6.33 3.94
C ILE A 193 -7.06 -7.80 4.31
N GLY A 194 -5.99 -8.08 5.05
CA GLY A 194 -5.63 -9.42 5.51
C GLY A 194 -5.45 -10.43 4.38
N ALA A 195 -5.02 -9.96 3.20
CA ALA A 195 -4.90 -10.75 1.96
C ALA A 195 -6.20 -11.45 1.51
N ARG A 196 -7.37 -11.02 2.00
CA ARG A 196 -8.64 -11.74 1.78
C ARG A 196 -9.80 -10.84 1.40
N PHE A 197 -9.96 -9.70 2.06
CA PHE A 197 -11.09 -8.81 1.83
C PHE A 197 -10.68 -7.68 0.90
N ARG A 198 -11.17 -7.70 -0.34
CA ARG A 198 -10.98 -6.62 -1.29
C ARG A 198 -12.14 -5.64 -1.20
N VAL A 199 -11.81 -4.37 -0.98
CA VAL A 199 -12.72 -3.23 -0.96
C VAL A 199 -12.41 -2.38 -2.18
N ALA A 200 -13.40 -2.15 -3.05
CA ALA A 200 -13.26 -1.35 -4.26
C ALA A 200 -13.97 0.00 -4.11
N GLY A 201 -13.30 1.06 -4.59
CA GLY A 201 -13.79 2.43 -4.51
C GLY A 201 -13.70 3.01 -3.11
N TYR A 202 -14.06 4.30 -3.00
CA TYR A 202 -14.22 4.95 -1.71
C TYR A 202 -15.36 4.26 -0.93
N GLN A 203 -15.08 3.91 0.32
CA GLN A 203 -16.05 3.37 1.28
C GLN A 203 -15.95 4.12 2.60
N ALA A 204 -17.06 4.13 3.35
CA ALA A 204 -17.09 4.73 4.68
C ALA A 204 -16.25 3.91 5.69
N PRO A 205 -15.76 4.54 6.79
CA PRO A 205 -14.91 3.87 7.77
C PRO A 205 -15.49 2.56 8.32
N GLU A 206 -16.81 2.51 8.48
CA GLU A 206 -17.55 1.41 9.10
C GLU A 206 -17.40 0.10 8.30
N LEU A 207 -17.23 0.18 6.98
CA LEU A 207 -16.99 -1.00 6.15
C LEU A 207 -15.62 -1.63 6.44
N PHE A 208 -14.59 -0.79 6.63
CA PHE A 208 -13.25 -1.25 7.00
C PHE A 208 -13.24 -1.84 8.41
N GLU A 209 -13.91 -1.19 9.36
CA GLU A 209 -14.07 -1.68 10.73
C GLU A 209 -14.69 -3.09 10.75
N GLY A 210 -15.77 -3.31 9.99
CA GLY A 210 -16.39 -4.63 9.85
C GLY A 210 -15.44 -5.70 9.29
N ALA A 211 -14.58 -5.34 8.33
CA ALA A 211 -13.57 -6.25 7.80
C ALA A 211 -12.48 -6.60 8.83
N PHE A 212 -12.02 -5.62 9.62
CA PHE A 212 -11.07 -5.85 10.70
C PHE A 212 -11.64 -6.77 11.77
N ASP A 213 -12.92 -6.56 12.10
CA ASP A 213 -13.64 -7.31 13.12
C ASP A 213 -13.82 -8.77 12.71
N ARG A 214 -14.14 -9.00 11.43
CA ARG A 214 -14.20 -10.34 10.85
C ARG A 214 -12.85 -11.05 10.89
N LEU A 215 -11.77 -10.39 10.49
CA LEU A 215 -10.41 -10.96 10.56
C LEU A 215 -10.01 -11.33 11.98
N ARG A 216 -10.33 -10.48 12.96
CA ARG A 216 -10.04 -10.71 14.37
C ARG A 216 -10.81 -11.94 14.90
N LYS A 217 -12.12 -12.01 14.67
CA LYS A 217 -12.98 -13.12 15.11
C LYS A 217 -12.55 -14.45 14.50
N GLU A 218 -12.26 -14.49 13.20
CA GLU A 218 -11.81 -15.71 12.52
C GLU A 218 -10.46 -16.21 13.07
N ARG A 219 -9.54 -15.29 13.41
CA ARG A 219 -8.26 -15.65 14.05
C ARG A 219 -8.47 -16.22 15.46
N GLU A 220 -9.33 -15.61 16.27
CA GLU A 220 -9.67 -16.09 17.62
C GLU A 220 -10.29 -17.49 17.57
N GLN A 221 -11.21 -17.73 16.63
CA GLN A 221 -11.83 -19.04 16.42
C GLN A 221 -10.82 -20.10 15.96
N GLY A 222 -9.93 -19.77 15.01
CA GLY A 222 -8.88 -20.68 14.55
C GLY A 222 -7.91 -21.07 15.67
N LEU A 223 -7.52 -20.10 16.51
CA LEU A 223 -6.68 -20.36 17.69
C LEU A 223 -7.39 -21.24 18.72
N ALA A 224 -8.68 -21.01 18.97
CA ALA A 224 -9.48 -21.83 19.87
C ALA A 224 -9.60 -23.28 19.39
N ALA A 225 -9.90 -23.49 18.11
CA ALA A 225 -9.99 -24.81 17.49
C ALA A 225 -8.65 -25.56 17.56
N MET A 226 -7.53 -24.87 17.26
CA MET A 226 -6.19 -25.45 17.34
C MET A 226 -5.83 -25.86 18.79
N ASN A 227 -6.15 -25.00 19.78
CA ASN A 227 -5.91 -25.30 21.19
C ASN A 227 -6.75 -26.49 21.67
N GLN A 228 -8.00 -26.61 21.20
CA GLN A 228 -8.85 -27.76 21.51
C GLN A 228 -8.28 -29.05 20.91
N ALA A 229 -7.85 -29.04 19.65
CA ALA A 229 -7.22 -30.19 19.00
C ALA A 229 -5.95 -30.65 19.74
N MET A 230 -5.09 -29.72 20.17
CA MET A 230 -3.88 -30.06 20.96
C MET A 230 -4.20 -30.66 22.34
N ARG A 231 -5.30 -30.24 22.98
CA ARG A 231 -5.74 -30.84 24.25
C ARG A 231 -6.26 -32.27 24.05
N CYS A 232 -7.00 -32.52 22.98
CA CYS A 232 -7.46 -33.87 22.64
C CYS A 232 -6.29 -34.83 22.33
N ASP A 233 -5.25 -34.37 21.60
CA ASP A 233 -4.07 -35.22 21.31
C ASP A 233 -3.27 -35.57 22.57
N ARG A 234 -3.19 -34.64 23.54
CA ARG A 234 -2.53 -34.88 24.83
C ARG A 234 -3.28 -35.87 25.72
N LEU A 235 -4.61 -35.87 25.65
CA LEU A 235 -5.46 -36.85 26.36
C LEU A 235 -5.52 -38.20 25.63
N GLY A 236 -5.33 -38.23 24.31
CA GLY A 236 -5.30 -39.44 23.49
C GLY A 236 -4.02 -40.27 23.60
N ARG A 237 -2.87 -39.67 23.94
CA ARG A 237 -1.61 -40.41 24.19
C ARG A 237 -1.48 -41.01 25.59
N GLY A 238 -2.47 -40.80 26.46
CA GLY A 238 -2.49 -41.32 27.84
C GLY A 238 -3.23 -42.64 28.03
N GLY A 239 -3.76 -43.27 26.97
CA GLY A 239 -4.68 -44.38 27.16
C GLY A 239 -4.91 -45.27 25.95
N LEU A 240 -3.86 -45.87 25.40
CA LEU A 240 -3.91 -47.20 24.78
C LEU A 240 -2.56 -47.89 25.02
N GLY A 241 -2.38 -48.43 26.22
CA GLY A 241 -1.54 -49.60 26.38
C GLY A 241 -2.23 -50.75 25.67
N MET A 242 -2.03 -50.88 24.36
CA MET A 242 -2.24 -52.15 23.69
C MET A 242 -1.02 -53.00 23.97
N SER A 243 -1.24 -54.00 24.82
CA SER A 243 -0.35 -55.13 25.02
C SER A 243 0.08 -55.72 23.67
N MET A 244 1.37 -56.01 23.61
CA MET A 244 2.05 -56.60 22.47
C MET A 244 1.80 -58.11 22.48
N GLU A 245 0.60 -58.56 22.14
CA GLU A 245 0.25 -59.98 22.02
C GLU A 245 -0.99 -60.11 21.13
N ASP A 246 -0.75 -60.33 19.83
CA ASP A 246 -1.56 -61.13 18.89
C ASP A 246 -1.08 -60.88 17.46
N VAL A 247 0.08 -61.46 17.13
CA VAL A 247 0.50 -61.70 15.73
C VAL A 247 0.30 -63.17 15.44
N GLY A 248 -0.85 -63.50 14.84
CA GLY A 248 -1.09 -64.78 14.20
C GLY A 248 -0.60 -64.75 12.74
N PRO A 249 -0.01 -65.83 12.21
CA PRO A 249 0.49 -65.88 10.84
C PRO A 249 -0.66 -66.17 9.86
N ASN A 250 -0.50 -65.71 8.60
CA ASN A 250 -1.43 -65.76 7.45
C ASN A 250 -2.31 -64.50 7.34
N GLY A 251 -2.28 -63.67 6.29
CA GLY A 251 -1.78 -63.81 4.93
C GLY A 251 -2.77 -63.07 4.01
N GLY A 252 -2.29 -62.23 3.07
CA GLY A 252 -3.17 -61.64 2.05
C GLY A 252 -2.67 -60.35 1.41
N TRP A 253 -2.33 -60.44 0.13
CA TRP A 253 -1.72 -59.42 -0.74
C TRP A 253 -2.76 -58.78 -1.68
N THR A 254 -2.49 -57.58 -2.24
CA THR A 254 -2.64 -57.15 -3.67
C THR A 254 -2.85 -55.63 -3.83
N GLY A 255 -2.07 -54.99 -4.71
CA GLY A 255 -2.14 -53.55 -5.06
C GLY A 255 -3.32 -53.18 -6.00
N PRO A 256 -3.25 -52.14 -6.87
CA PRO A 256 -2.06 -51.69 -7.61
C PRO A 256 -1.75 -50.18 -7.59
N ALA A 257 -0.53 -49.87 -8.02
CA ALA A 257 0.00 -48.54 -8.34
C ALA A 257 -0.21 -48.18 -9.82
N GLN A 258 -0.55 -46.91 -10.07
CA GLN A 258 -0.33 -46.12 -11.30
C GLN A 258 -0.12 -44.68 -10.79
N GLY A 259 0.89 -43.89 -11.13
CA GLY A 259 1.65 -43.76 -12.37
C GLY A 259 1.42 -42.34 -12.89
N ASN A 260 2.39 -41.43 -12.76
CA ASN A 260 2.71 -40.43 -13.79
C ASN A 260 3.95 -39.60 -13.44
N GLN A 261 4.86 -39.58 -14.41
CA GLN A 261 6.11 -38.84 -14.50
C GLN A 261 5.85 -37.38 -14.92
N ALA A 262 6.68 -36.45 -14.44
CA ALA A 262 6.82 -35.10 -14.97
C ALA A 262 8.07 -35.04 -15.87
N PRO A 263 8.10 -34.22 -16.94
CA PRO A 263 9.29 -34.08 -17.77
C PRO A 263 10.24 -32.99 -17.27
N ASP A 264 11.53 -33.31 -17.33
CA ASP A 264 12.67 -32.40 -17.28
C ASP A 264 12.69 -31.48 -18.50
N ILE A 265 13.04 -30.20 -18.29
CA ILE A 265 13.54 -29.33 -19.36
C ILE A 265 14.85 -28.70 -18.88
N GLN A 266 15.94 -29.18 -19.49
CA GLN A 266 17.25 -28.54 -19.47
C GLN A 266 17.34 -27.51 -20.61
N GLY A 267 17.92 -26.36 -20.33
CA GLY A 267 18.29 -25.36 -21.33
C GLY A 267 19.25 -24.33 -20.74
N THR A 268 20.55 -24.55 -20.94
CA THR A 268 21.63 -23.55 -20.84
C THR A 268 21.86 -22.93 -22.22
N VAL A 269 22.19 -21.62 -22.35
CA VAL A 269 23.52 -21.02 -22.69
C VAL A 269 23.40 -19.45 -22.57
N PRO A 270 24.43 -18.58 -22.82
CA PRO A 270 25.05 -17.72 -21.80
C PRO A 270 24.91 -16.19 -22.04
N ASP A 271 25.59 -15.48 -21.15
CA ASP A 271 25.78 -14.04 -20.94
C ASP A 271 26.51 -13.28 -22.08
N GLU A 272 26.17 -11.99 -22.26
CA GLU A 272 27.09 -10.83 -22.25
C GLU A 272 26.41 -9.55 -22.77
N GLY A 273 26.45 -8.49 -21.96
CA GLY A 273 26.04 -7.13 -22.33
C GLY A 273 25.63 -6.26 -21.14
N ASP A 274 26.41 -6.32 -20.06
CA ASP A 274 26.29 -5.46 -18.90
C ASP A 274 26.81 -4.05 -19.22
N LEU A 275 26.07 -3.03 -18.81
CA LEU A 275 26.56 -1.79 -18.20
C LEU A 275 25.32 -1.00 -17.76
N ASP A 276 25.21 -0.79 -16.45
CA ASP A 276 24.39 0.21 -15.74
C ASP A 276 23.05 -0.22 -15.06
N ARG A 277 22.97 -1.45 -14.53
CA ARG A 277 21.82 -1.88 -13.68
C ARG A 277 22.00 -1.65 -12.18
N HIS A 278 23.20 -1.33 -11.71
CA HIS A 278 23.54 -1.47 -10.30
C HIS A 278 23.90 -0.18 -9.55
N GLN A 279 23.96 1.00 -10.19
CA GLN A 279 24.39 2.24 -9.52
C GLN A 279 23.30 3.04 -8.81
N CYS A 280 22.04 2.59 -8.83
CA CYS A 280 20.91 3.39 -8.32
C CYS A 280 20.20 2.81 -7.09
N LEU A 281 20.62 1.65 -6.58
CA LEU A 281 20.04 1.02 -5.38
C LEU A 281 21.01 1.21 -4.20
N PRO A 282 20.55 1.61 -2.99
CA PRO A 282 21.42 1.69 -1.83
C PRO A 282 22.05 0.32 -1.50
N ASP A 283 23.37 0.28 -1.27
CA ASP A 283 24.23 -0.91 -1.06
C ASP A 283 23.75 -1.97 -0.04
N LYS A 284 22.78 -1.65 0.80
CA LYS A 284 22.31 -2.49 1.91
C LYS A 284 21.38 -3.65 1.53
N TYR A 285 21.21 -3.94 0.23
CA TYR A 285 20.23 -4.94 -0.25
C TYR A 285 20.80 -6.27 -0.77
N GLN A 286 22.05 -6.61 -0.46
CA GLN A 286 22.53 -7.98 -0.75
C GLN A 286 22.12 -9.04 0.29
N HIS A 287 21.83 -8.70 1.55
CA HIS A 287 21.39 -9.69 2.53
C HIS A 287 20.50 -9.14 3.65
N GLN A 288 19.45 -9.93 3.98
CA GLN A 288 18.66 -9.97 5.22
C GLN A 288 17.55 -8.92 5.48
N HIS A 289 16.34 -9.43 5.72
CA HIS A 289 15.35 -8.81 6.62
C HIS A 289 15.16 -9.69 7.86
N GLN A 290 15.76 -9.27 8.98
CA GLN A 290 15.40 -9.72 10.31
C GLN A 290 15.10 -8.47 11.17
N LEU A 291 13.85 -8.41 11.64
CA LEU A 291 13.29 -7.68 12.80
C LEU A 291 13.86 -6.30 13.17
N LEU A 292 12.99 -5.28 13.19
CA LEU A 292 13.25 -4.05 13.96
C LEU A 292 12.07 -3.65 14.85
N SER A 293 12.47 -3.19 16.04
CA SER A 293 11.71 -2.87 17.24
C SER A 293 11.89 -1.38 17.62
N GLY A 294 10.95 -0.83 18.38
CA GLY A 294 11.16 0.23 19.38
C GLY A 294 11.41 1.68 18.90
N LYS A 295 12.17 1.90 17.82
CA LYS A 295 12.52 3.27 17.35
C LYS A 295 11.37 3.99 16.63
N ASP A 296 10.40 3.24 16.12
CA ASP A 296 9.25 3.73 15.35
C ASP A 296 8.30 4.65 16.15
N GLN A 297 8.19 4.45 17.46
CA GLN A 297 7.26 5.21 18.31
C GLN A 297 7.70 6.66 18.61
N HIS A 298 9.00 6.96 18.52
CA HIS A 298 9.51 8.33 18.72
C HIS A 298 9.34 9.19 17.47
N GLN A 299 9.51 8.61 16.28
CA GLN A 299 9.30 9.33 15.02
C GLN A 299 7.80 9.63 14.80
N TYR A 300 6.92 8.72 15.24
CA TYR A 300 5.47 8.97 15.26
C TYR A 300 5.06 10.21 16.06
N ARG A 301 5.73 10.50 17.19
CA ARG A 301 5.45 11.73 17.97
C ARG A 301 5.93 12.98 17.24
N LEU A 302 7.13 12.96 16.66
CA LEU A 302 7.68 14.11 15.93
C LEU A 302 6.83 14.50 14.71
N VAL A 303 6.40 13.53 13.92
CA VAL A 303 5.51 13.79 12.76
C VAL A 303 4.13 14.26 13.23
N LYS A 304 3.58 13.67 14.29
CA LYS A 304 2.31 14.11 14.89
C LYS A 304 2.40 15.55 15.43
N ASP A 305 3.50 15.92 16.09
CA ASP A 305 3.70 17.24 16.68
C ASP A 305 3.93 18.31 15.61
N LEU A 306 4.65 17.98 14.53
CA LEU A 306 4.78 18.84 13.35
C LEU A 306 3.42 19.08 12.67
N LEU A 307 2.62 18.03 12.49
CA LEU A 307 1.28 18.13 11.92
C LEU A 307 0.32 18.93 12.82
N HIS A 308 0.48 18.88 14.15
CA HIS A 308 -0.34 19.64 15.08
C HIS A 308 0.06 21.13 15.16
N MET A 309 1.36 21.43 15.03
CA MET A 309 1.89 22.80 14.98
C MET A 309 1.48 23.54 13.70
N GLU A 310 1.53 22.89 12.53
CA GLU A 310 1.10 23.53 11.28
C GLU A 310 -0.42 23.74 11.22
N TYR A 311 -1.19 22.80 11.78
CA TYR A 311 -2.66 22.90 11.88
C TYR A 311 -3.11 24.07 12.77
N THR A 312 -2.40 24.34 13.87
CA THR A 312 -2.72 25.45 14.78
C THR A 312 -2.31 26.81 14.20
N ARG A 313 -1.20 26.88 13.46
CA ARG A 313 -0.71 28.10 12.81
C ARG A 313 -1.60 28.56 11.64
N SER A 314 -2.08 27.62 10.83
CA SER A 314 -3.08 27.89 9.77
C SER A 314 -4.41 28.47 10.32
N ARG A 315 -4.72 28.19 11.59
CA ARG A 315 -5.96 28.62 12.24
C ARG A 315 -5.82 29.98 12.94
N SER A 316 -4.64 30.35 13.44
CA SER A 316 -4.39 31.69 13.96
C SER A 316 -4.41 32.74 12.84
N ASP A 317 -3.83 32.41 11.68
CA ASP A 317 -3.72 33.35 10.55
C ASP A 317 -5.08 33.61 9.85
N LYS A 318 -6.08 32.74 10.07
CA LYS A 318 -7.46 32.90 9.59
C LYS A 318 -8.42 33.51 10.61
N ALA A 319 -7.98 33.75 11.85
CA ALA A 319 -8.80 34.40 12.88
C ALA A 319 -8.57 35.92 12.95
N GLU A 320 -7.55 36.44 12.27
CA GLU A 320 -7.16 37.85 12.26
C GLU A 320 -7.39 38.58 10.92
N ASN A 321 -8.12 37.99 9.98
CA ASN A 321 -8.51 38.62 8.70
C ASN A 321 -10.00 38.47 8.39
#